data_AF-R7UVT1-F1
#
_entry.id   AF-R7UVT1-F1
#
_cell.length_a   1.000
_cell.length_b   1.000
_cell.length_c   1.000
_cell.angle_alpha   90.00
_cell.angle_beta   90.00
_cell.angle_gamma   90.00
#
_symmetry.space_group_name_H-M   'P 1'
#
loop_
_entity.id
_entity.type
_entity.pdbx_description
1 polymer ?
#
loop_
_entity_poly.entity_id
_entity_poly.type
_entity_poly.pdbx_seq_one_letter_code
_entity_poly.pdbx_strand_id
1 'polypeptide(L)' 'ECLSESDVDYNKDCHECTNTIGSYTCICDHGYELSPNRTSCGDVDECERGMYDVDCHICVNLIGGHTCLCNDTYTL' A
#
# COMPACT_ATOMS: atom_id res chain seq x y z
N GLU A 1 14.90 14.60 2.41
CA GLU A 1 15.57 13.57 3.24
C GLU A 1 14.63 13.22 4.39
N CYS A 2 14.77 12.08 5.04
CA CYS A 2 13.80 11.55 6.04
C CYS A 2 13.49 12.48 7.23
N LEU A 3 14.15 13.65 7.32
CA LEU A 3 14.02 14.65 8.37
C LEU A 3 13.86 16.08 7.86
N SER A 4 13.54 16.32 6.57
CA SER A 4 13.48 17.70 6.06
C SER A 4 12.07 18.29 6.10
N GLU A 5 11.92 19.24 7.03
CA GLU A 5 10.84 20.24 7.24
C GLU A 5 9.71 19.82 8.19
N SER A 6 9.79 20.35 9.43
CA SER A 6 8.70 20.49 10.38
C SER A 6 7.46 21.05 9.65
N ASP A 7 6.37 20.28 9.66
CA ASP A 7 5.07 20.47 8.99
C ASP A 7 4.84 19.69 7.67
N VAL A 8 5.82 18.95 7.14
CA VAL A 8 5.57 17.92 6.11
C VAL A 8 5.92 16.55 6.66
N ASP A 9 4.89 15.79 7.03
CA ASP A 9 5.04 14.40 7.45
C ASP A 9 5.34 13.51 6.24
N TYR A 10 6.59 13.53 5.77
CA TYR A 10 7.08 12.60 4.73
C TYR A 10 6.92 11.13 5.16
N ASN A 11 6.71 10.85 6.45
CA ASN A 11 6.37 9.53 6.99
C ASN A 11 4.97 9.07 6.56
N LYS A 12 4.07 9.99 6.19
CA LYS A 12 2.70 9.62 5.83
C LYS A 12 2.58 8.86 4.51
N ASP A 13 3.53 9.07 3.60
CA ASP A 13 3.62 8.37 2.31
C ASP A 13 4.81 7.39 2.25
N CYS A 14 5.60 7.30 3.32
CA CYS A 14 6.85 6.53 3.38
C CYS A 14 6.94 5.86 4.75
N HIS A 15 6.43 4.62 4.85
CA HIS A 15 6.33 3.86 6.10
C HIS A 15 7.67 3.76 6.85
N GLU A 16 8.74 3.41 6.14
CA GLU A 16 10.10 3.50 6.66
C GLU A 16 11.00 4.25 5.67
N CYS A 17 11.74 5.23 6.16
CA CYS A 17 12.60 6.09 5.33
C CYS A 17 14.08 5.90 5.71
N THR A 18 14.92 5.65 4.71
CA THR A 18 16.38 5.54 4.86
C THR A 18 17.10 6.58 4.01
N ASN A 19 17.94 7.42 4.63
CA ASN A 19 18.77 8.36 3.89
C ASN A 19 19.90 7.65 3.13
N THR A 20 20.18 8.09 1.90
CA THR A 20 21.27 7.61 1.06
C THR A 20 22.18 8.78 0.68
N ILE A 21 23.36 8.54 0.10
CA ILE A 21 24.30 9.63 -0.24
C ILE A 21 23.65 10.52 -1.31
N GLY A 22 23.24 11.72 -0.91
CA GLY A 22 22.60 12.72 -1.78
C GLY A 22 21.12 12.47 -2.07
N SER A 23 20.45 11.53 -1.38
CA SER A 23 19.03 11.24 -1.55
C SER A 23 18.44 10.49 -0.34
N TYR A 24 17.24 9.92 -0.50
CA TYR A 24 16.62 9.00 0.45
C TYR A 24 15.84 7.93 -0.32
N THR A 25 15.60 6.81 0.34
CA THR A 25 14.77 5.71 -0.18
C THR A 25 13.72 5.36 0.85
N CYS A 26 12.53 5.04 0.36
CA CYS A 26 11.44 4.50 1.17
C CYS A 26 11.44 2.98 1.14
N ILE A 27 10.94 2.40 2.23
CA ILE A 27 10.58 1.02 2.40
C ILE A 27 9.10 1.01 2.72
N CYS A 28 8.35 0.19 1.99
CA CYS A 28 6.90 0.14 2.06
C CYS A 28 6.43 -1.08 2.84
N ASP A 29 5.39 -0.89 3.64
CA ASP A 29 4.72 -1.99 4.32
C ASP A 29 4.00 -2.90 3.32
N HIS A 30 3.57 -4.07 3.80
CA HIS A 30 2.76 -4.99 3.00
C HIS A 30 1.48 -4.31 2.51
N GLY A 31 1.07 -4.58 1.27
CA GLY A 31 -0.07 -3.91 0.62
C GLY A 31 0.31 -2.59 -0.05
N TYR A 32 1.59 -2.23 -0.08
CA TYR A 32 2.08 -1.03 -0.77
C TYR A 32 3.26 -1.33 -1.70
N GLU A 33 3.37 -0.58 -2.79
CA GLU A 33 4.47 -0.65 -3.74
C GLU A 33 5.29 0.63 -3.75
N LEU A 34 6.61 0.45 -3.88
CA LEU A 34 7.56 1.53 -3.96
C LEU A 34 7.44 2.21 -5.32
N SER A 35 7.25 3.53 -5.31
CA SER A 35 7.18 4.34 -6.52
C SER A 35 8.47 4.24 -7.35
N PRO A 36 8.43 4.52 -8.68
CA PRO A 36 9.60 4.38 -9.55
C PRO A 36 10.81 5.23 -9.13
N ASN A 37 10.56 6.36 -8.47
CA ASN A 37 11.58 7.24 -7.89
C ASN A 37 12.05 6.81 -6.49
N ARG A 38 11.43 5.78 -5.89
CA ARG A 38 11.76 5.19 -4.59
C ARG A 38 11.57 6.12 -3.39
N THR A 39 10.74 7.14 -3.53
CA THR A 39 10.54 8.16 -2.50
C THR A 39 9.15 8.14 -1.87
N SER A 40 8.29 7.20 -2.27
CA SER A 40 6.94 7.06 -1.72
C SER A 40 6.40 5.64 -1.89
N CYS A 41 5.39 5.32 -1.09
CA CYS A 41 4.66 4.06 -1.10
C CYS A 41 3.23 4.32 -1.58
N GLY A 42 2.85 3.69 -2.68
CA GLY A 42 1.49 3.69 -3.18
C GLY A 42 0.76 2.42 -2.74
N ASP A 43 -0.52 2.53 -2.38
CA ASP A 43 -1.36 1.36 -2.12
C ASP A 43 -1.38 0.43 -3.35
N VAL A 44 -1.29 -0.87 -3.09
CA VAL A 44 -1.40 -1.90 -4.13
C VAL A 44 -2.85 -2.32 -4.23
N ASP A 45 -3.48 -1.99 -5.36
CA ASP A 45 -4.82 -2.49 -5.62
C ASP A 45 -4.76 -3.99 -5.96
N GLU A 46 -5.00 -4.84 -4.97
CA GLU A 46 -4.99 -6.28 -5.18
C GLU A 46 -6.15 -6.76 -6.05
N CYS A 47 -7.25 -6.01 -6.11
CA CYS A 47 -8.40 -6.33 -6.96
C CYS A 47 -8.07 -6.14 -8.44
N GLU A 48 -7.42 -5.04 -8.81
CA GLU A 48 -6.95 -4.79 -10.18
C GLU A 48 -5.83 -5.76 -10.59
N ARG A 49 -5.01 -6.20 -9.64
CA ARG A 49 -3.89 -7.13 -9.90
C ARG A 49 -4.30 -8.60 -9.86
N GLY A 50 -5.54 -8.92 -9.48
CA GLY A 50 -6.00 -10.30 -9.31
C GLY A 50 -5.28 -11.04 -8.17
N MET A 51 -4.81 -10.31 -7.16
CA MET A 51 -4.06 -10.82 -6.00
C MET A 51 -4.98 -11.05 -4.79
N TYR A 52 -6.11 -11.70 -5.01
CA TYR A 52 -7.11 -12.02 -3.98
C TYR A 52 -7.47 -13.51 -4.02
N ASP A 53 -8.21 -13.99 -3.00
CA ASP A 53 -8.61 -15.39 -2.91
C ASP A 53 -9.56 -15.81 -4.05
N VAL A 54 -9.39 -17.01 -4.60
CA VAL A 54 -10.22 -17.50 -5.72
C VAL A 54 -11.70 -17.61 -5.38
N ASP A 55 -12.06 -17.77 -4.10
CA ASP A 55 -13.43 -17.84 -3.61
C ASP A 55 -14.02 -16.45 -3.31
N CYS A 56 -13.25 -15.38 -3.55
CA CYS A 56 -13.70 -13.99 -3.41
C CYS A 56 -14.69 -13.62 -4.51
N HIS A 57 -15.96 -13.46 -4.14
CA HIS A 57 -17.01 -13.11 -5.10
C HIS A 57 -16.90 -11.63 -5.54
N ILE A 58 -16.65 -10.74 -4.57
CA ILE A 58 -16.46 -9.31 -4.80
C ILE A 58 -15.23 -8.88 -4.02
N CYS A 59 -14.18 -8.48 -4.74
CA CYS A 59 -13.00 -7.85 -4.15
C CYS A 59 -13.25 -6.35 -3.95
N VAL A 60 -12.88 -5.83 -2.79
CA VAL A 60 -12.91 -4.40 -2.47
C VAL A 60 -11.52 -3.97 -2.01
N ASN A 61 -10.89 -3.08 -2.77
CA ASN A 61 -9.59 -2.53 -2.40
C ASN A 61 -9.73 -1.54 -1.23
N LEU A 62 -8.80 -1.61 -0.29
CA LEU A 62 -8.70 -0.75 0.88
C LEU A 62 -7.29 -0.16 0.97
N ILE A 63 -7.12 0.93 1.72
CA ILE A 63 -5.77 1.46 1.93
C ILE A 63 -4.99 0.48 2.82
N GLY A 64 -3.92 -0.09 2.26
CA GLY A 64 -3.04 -1.08 2.88
C GLY A 64 -3.45 -2.55 2.68
N GLY A 65 -4.40 -2.83 1.79
CA GLY A 65 -4.77 -4.20 1.43
C GLY A 65 -6.20 -4.31 0.87
N HIS A 66 -6.81 -5.48 0.94
CA HIS A 66 -8.16 -5.68 0.40
C HIS A 66 -9.06 -6.44 1.36
N THR A 67 -10.35 -6.37 1.09
CA THR A 67 -11.35 -7.26 1.71
C THR A 67 -12.19 -7.94 0.64
N CYS A 68 -12.69 -9.12 0.99
CA CYS A 68 -13.56 -9.91 0.15
C CYS A 68 -14.96 -9.91 0.74
N LEU A 69 -15.94 -9.53 -0.09
CA LEU A 69 -17.35 -9.67 0.24
C LEU A 69 -17.87 -10.96 -0.38
N CYS A 70 -18.19 -11.93 0.47
CA CYS A 70 -18.95 -13.11 0.08
C CYS A 70 -20.43 -12.73 0.01
N ASN A 71 -21.07 -13.06 -1.11
CA ASN A 71 -22.52 -12.97 -1.20
C ASN A 71 -23.11 -14.19 -0.49
N ASP A 72 -23.22 -14.13 0.83
CA ASP A 72 -23.87 -15.19 1.63
C ASP A 72 -25.39 -15.16 1.41
N THR A 73 -25.83 -15.56 0.22
CA THR A 73 -27.24 -15.90 -0.04
C THR A 73 -27.53 -17.38 0.13
N TYR A 74 -26.55 -18.19 0.58
CA TYR A 74 -26.81 -19.55 1.03
C TYR A 74 -27.44 -19.57 2.43
N THR A 75 -28.69 -19.12 2.51
CA THR A 75 -29.65 -19.69 3.45
C THR A 75 -29.98 -21.11 2.97
N LEU A 76 -29.63 -22.10 3.79
CA LEU A 76 -30.01 -23.51 3.62
C LEU A 76 -31.54 -23.67 3.55
#